data_AF-A0AAU9VBB1-F1
#
_entry.id   AF-A0AAU9VBB1-F1
#
_cell.length_a   1.000
_cell.length_b   1.000
_cell.length_c   1.000
_cell.angle_alpha   90.00
_cell.angle_beta   90.00
_cell.angle_gamma   90.00
#
_symmetry.space_group_name_H-M   'P 1'
#
loop_
_entity.id
_entity.type
_entity.pdbx_description
1 polymer ?
#
loop_
_entity_poly.entity_id
_entity_poly.type
_entity_poly.pdbx_seq_one_letter_code
_entity_poly.pdbx_strand_id
1 'polypeptide(L)'
;MILKNLHLNDNSQMPKKGEPQFDKLYKIRPLIITMNETFQSAAKNTCSQSIDECMVKFKGRSSLKQFLPNKPVKRGFKIWARCDSQTGYLFEFEIYTGNKGNEAETGLGESVVKDLSQKLIDEKLENVHVTFDNFFLQRSFCKNYMKIIFIRRVQSERIVLIY
;
A
#
# COMPACT_ATOMS: atom_id res chain seq x y z
N MET A 1 -12.14 -3.17 30.73
CA MET A 1 -12.80 -1.88 30.42
C MET A 1 -12.06 -1.09 29.33
N ILE A 2 -10.72 -1.08 29.32
CA ILE A 2 -9.88 -0.28 28.38
C ILE A 2 -10.13 -0.58 26.90
N LEU A 3 -10.09 -1.85 26.46
CA LEU A 3 -10.21 -2.19 25.02
C LEU A 3 -11.54 -1.79 24.37
N LYS A 4 -12.60 -1.58 25.17
CA LYS A 4 -13.92 -1.18 24.64
C LYS A 4 -14.03 0.33 24.42
N ASN A 5 -13.14 1.11 25.02
CA ASN A 5 -13.17 2.58 25.03
C ASN A 5 -11.91 3.19 24.39
N LEU A 6 -11.14 2.39 23.65
CA LEU A 6 -9.96 2.90 22.95
C LEU A 6 -10.41 3.71 21.72
N HIS A 7 -10.08 4.99 21.72
CA HIS A 7 -10.31 5.92 20.61
C HIS A 7 -8.97 6.53 20.17
N LEU A 8 -8.76 6.61 18.86
CA LEU A 8 -7.51 7.07 18.25
C LEU A 8 -7.68 8.37 17.45
N ASN A 9 -8.91 8.90 17.38
CA ASN A 9 -9.23 10.19 16.78
C ASN A 9 -10.51 10.76 17.41
N ASP A 10 -10.70 12.08 17.32
CA ASP A 10 -11.88 12.77 17.85
C ASP A 10 -13.11 12.56 16.95
N ASN A 11 -14.05 11.73 17.41
CA ASN A 11 -15.27 11.44 16.67
C ASN A 11 -16.19 12.66 16.47
N SER A 12 -16.04 13.72 17.28
CA SER A 12 -16.86 14.93 17.16
C SER A 12 -16.55 15.73 15.90
N GLN A 13 -15.32 15.58 15.38
CA GLN A 13 -14.82 16.27 14.20
C GLN A 13 -14.91 15.41 12.93
N MET A 14 -15.55 14.24 13.00
CA MET A 14 -15.65 13.33 11.85
C MET A 14 -16.63 13.86 10.80
N PRO A 15 -16.18 14.15 9.57
CA PRO A 15 -17.08 14.57 8.50
C PRO A 15 -18.13 13.49 8.19
N LYS A 16 -19.31 13.90 7.73
CA LYS A 16 -20.39 12.97 7.38
C LYS A 16 -20.15 12.34 6.03
N LYS A 17 -20.66 11.12 5.84
CA LYS A 17 -20.59 10.43 4.54
C LYS A 17 -21.25 11.29 3.46
N GLY A 18 -20.50 11.58 2.39
CA GLY A 18 -20.93 12.45 1.30
C GLY A 18 -20.29 13.85 1.33
N GLU A 19 -19.68 14.24 2.45
CA GLU A 19 -18.88 15.46 2.51
C GLU A 19 -17.51 15.27 1.84
N PRO A 20 -16.92 16.31 1.23
CA PRO A 20 -15.65 16.20 0.50
C PRO A 20 -14.48 15.67 1.35
N GLN A 21 -14.51 15.90 2.67
CA GLN A 21 -13.45 15.51 3.60
C GLN A 21 -13.72 14.13 4.25
N PHE A 22 -14.75 13.41 3.82
CA PHE A 22 -15.11 12.13 4.41
C PHE A 22 -14.02 11.06 4.16
N ASP A 23 -13.42 10.58 5.26
CA ASP A 23 -12.44 9.50 5.25
C ASP A 23 -13.01 8.24 5.93
N LYS A 24 -13.05 7.11 5.20
CA LYS A 24 -13.47 5.82 5.77
C LYS A 24 -12.54 5.33 6.88
N LEU A 25 -11.29 5.78 6.90
CA LEU A 25 -10.28 5.44 7.90
C LEU A 25 -10.13 6.51 8.98
N TYR A 26 -10.98 7.54 9.01
CA TYR A 26 -10.87 8.71 9.89
C TYR A 26 -10.48 8.35 11.33
N LYS A 27 -11.17 7.38 11.91
CA LYS A 27 -11.00 6.96 13.32
C LYS A 27 -9.61 6.40 13.65
N ILE A 28 -8.87 5.91 12.65
CA ILE A 28 -7.53 5.33 12.80
C ILE A 28 -6.48 6.09 12.00
N ARG A 29 -6.86 7.15 11.30
CA ARG A 29 -5.97 7.93 10.43
C ARG A 29 -4.74 8.46 11.16
N PRO A 30 -4.85 9.04 12.38
CA PRO A 30 -3.67 9.51 13.11
C PRO A 30 -2.68 8.37 13.37
N LEU A 31 -3.17 7.19 13.76
CA LEU A 31 -2.31 6.03 13.99
C LEU A 31 -1.58 5.59 12.72
N ILE A 32 -2.27 5.52 11.58
CA ILE A 32 -1.64 5.12 10.30
C ILE A 32 -0.52 6.10 9.94
N ILE A 33 -0.78 7.41 10.06
CA ILE A 33 0.20 8.46 9.76
C ILE A 33 1.43 8.29 10.66
N THR A 34 1.23 8.22 11.97
CA THR A 34 2.32 8.06 12.94
C THR A 34 3.12 6.78 12.71
N MET A 35 2.46 5.66 12.37
CA MET A 35 3.15 4.41 12.07
C MET A 35 4.03 4.54 10.84
N ASN A 36 3.51 5.09 9.73
CA ASN A 36 4.29 5.27 8.51
C ASN A 36 5.47 6.23 8.74
N GLU A 37 5.28 7.34 9.45
CA GLU A 37 6.37 8.27 9.82
C GLU A 37 7.44 7.59 10.68
N THR A 38 7.01 6.80 11.67
CA THR A 38 7.93 6.07 12.55
C THR A 38 8.72 5.01 11.78
N PHE A 39 8.06 4.24 10.92
CA PHE A 39 8.70 3.18 10.15
C PHE A 39 9.74 3.75 9.16
N GLN A 40 9.42 4.87 8.52
CA GLN A 40 10.34 5.56 7.61
C GLN A 40 11.54 6.18 8.34
N SER A 41 11.37 6.65 9.57
CA SER A 41 12.46 7.24 10.35
C SER A 41 13.35 6.20 11.05
N ALA A 42 12.81 5.03 11.37
CA ALA A 42 13.52 4.00 12.12
C ALA A 42 14.54 3.21 11.27
N ALA A 43 14.45 3.24 9.95
CA ALA A 43 15.41 2.59 9.05
C ALA A 43 15.59 3.39 7.75
N LYS A 44 16.80 3.36 7.18
CA LYS A 44 17.06 3.97 5.87
C LYS A 44 16.52 3.08 4.76
N ASN A 45 15.95 3.69 3.73
CA ASN A 45 15.58 2.97 2.50
C ASN A 45 16.81 2.31 1.88
N THR A 46 16.61 1.13 1.30
CA THR A 46 17.64 0.37 0.59
C THR A 46 17.34 0.35 -0.91
N CYS A 47 18.34 -0.04 -1.71
CA CYS A 47 18.18 -0.20 -3.16
C CYS A 47 17.30 -1.40 -3.56
N SER A 48 16.77 -2.21 -2.64
CA SER A 48 15.96 -3.39 -2.96
C SER A 48 14.63 -3.38 -2.21
N GLN A 49 13.58 -2.93 -2.89
CA GLN A 49 12.26 -2.71 -2.33
C GLN A 49 11.22 -3.66 -2.97
N SER A 50 10.22 -4.03 -2.20
CA SER A 50 9.11 -4.87 -2.67
C SER A 50 7.78 -4.24 -2.30
N ILE A 51 6.85 -4.20 -3.25
CA ILE A 51 5.47 -3.75 -3.04
C ILE A 51 4.55 -4.94 -3.29
N ASP A 52 3.75 -5.29 -2.30
CA ASP A 52 2.79 -6.39 -2.38
C ASP A 52 1.56 -6.10 -1.51
N GLU A 53 0.57 -6.96 -1.62
CA GLU A 53 -0.66 -6.95 -0.85
C GLU A 53 -0.62 -7.94 0.31
N CYS A 54 -1.00 -7.47 1.50
CA CYS A 54 -1.17 -8.29 2.69
C CYS A 54 -2.60 -8.21 3.23
N MET A 55 -2.97 -9.18 4.07
CA MET A 55 -4.32 -9.34 4.61
C MET A 55 -4.31 -9.37 6.14
N VAL A 56 -4.98 -8.40 6.76
CA VAL A 56 -5.21 -8.38 8.21
C VAL A 56 -6.53 -9.04 8.53
N LYS A 57 -6.48 -10.18 9.24
CA LYS A 57 -7.66 -10.99 9.56
C LYS A 57 -8.68 -10.20 10.37
N PHE A 58 -9.91 -10.10 9.87
CA PHE A 58 -11.01 -9.46 10.57
C PHE A 58 -12.33 -10.18 10.30
N LYS A 59 -13.02 -10.58 11.37
CA LYS A 59 -14.29 -11.33 11.30
C LYS A 59 -15.54 -10.46 11.49
N GLY A 60 -15.39 -9.22 11.94
CA GLY A 60 -16.51 -8.32 12.21
C GLY A 60 -17.21 -7.79 10.96
N ARG A 61 -18.20 -6.93 11.19
CA ARG A 61 -18.91 -6.18 10.15
C ARG A 61 -18.11 -4.91 9.82
N SER A 62 -17.71 -4.77 8.56
CA SER A 62 -17.09 -3.57 8.02
C SER A 62 -17.24 -3.57 6.50
N SER A 63 -17.49 -2.40 5.92
CA SER A 63 -17.56 -2.19 4.47
C SER A 63 -16.19 -2.23 3.78
N LEU A 64 -15.10 -2.12 4.56
CA LEU A 64 -13.72 -2.17 4.06
C LEU A 64 -13.17 -3.59 3.91
N LYS A 65 -13.90 -4.59 4.40
CA LYS A 65 -13.48 -5.99 4.39
C LYS A 65 -13.45 -6.51 2.96
N GLN A 66 -12.31 -7.10 2.57
CA GLN A 66 -12.11 -7.75 1.29
C GLN A 66 -12.13 -9.27 1.42
N PHE A 67 -12.45 -9.95 0.32
CA PHE A 67 -12.32 -11.40 0.18
C PHE A 67 -11.30 -11.72 -0.92
N LEU A 68 -10.18 -12.35 -0.56
CA LEU A 68 -9.16 -12.81 -1.49
C LEU A 68 -9.04 -14.34 -1.37
N PRO A 69 -9.58 -15.13 -2.31
CA PRO A 69 -9.67 -16.58 -2.16
C PRO A 69 -8.31 -17.29 -2.11
N ASN A 70 -7.30 -16.70 -2.75
CA ASN A 70 -5.96 -17.29 -2.91
C ASN A 70 -4.97 -16.89 -1.80
N LYS A 71 -5.37 -16.04 -0.84
CA LYS A 71 -4.52 -15.66 0.30
C LYS A 71 -4.81 -16.58 1.51
N PRO A 72 -3.81 -16.89 2.36
CA PRO A 72 -4.03 -17.70 3.57
C PRO A 72 -5.11 -17.12 4.48
N VAL A 73 -5.09 -15.79 4.65
CA VAL A 73 -6.17 -15.03 5.29
C VAL A 73 -7.13 -14.54 4.21
N LYS A 74 -8.20 -15.30 3.99
CA LYS A 74 -9.15 -15.02 2.90
C LYS A 74 -10.05 -13.81 3.14
N ARG A 75 -10.33 -13.46 4.41
CA ARG A 75 -11.29 -12.40 4.79
C ARG A 75 -10.67 -11.44 5.80
N GLY A 76 -10.61 -10.17 5.46
CA GLY A 76 -9.92 -9.18 6.28
C GLY A 76 -9.82 -7.81 5.64
N PHE A 77 -8.98 -6.95 6.21
CA PHE A 77 -8.58 -5.70 5.56
C PHE A 77 -7.43 -5.98 4.61
N LYS A 78 -7.57 -5.54 3.36
CA LYS A 78 -6.50 -5.56 2.36
C LYS A 78 -5.61 -4.35 2.59
N ILE A 79 -4.30 -4.57 2.60
CA ILE A 79 -3.28 -3.54 2.79
C ILE A 79 -2.26 -3.67 1.67
N TRP A 80 -1.87 -2.55 1.08
CA TRP A 80 -0.70 -2.43 0.22
C TRP A 80 0.50 -2.08 1.10
N ALA A 81 1.60 -2.79 0.95
CA ALA A 81 2.77 -2.62 1.79
C ALA A 81 4.03 -2.52 0.94
N ARG A 82 4.88 -1.54 1.25
CA ARG A 82 6.25 -1.46 0.75
C ARG A 82 7.22 -1.92 1.84
N CYS A 83 8.00 -2.94 1.51
CA CYS A 83 8.99 -3.52 2.39
C CYS A 83 10.37 -3.59 1.75
N ASP A 84 11.39 -3.67 2.59
CA ASP A 84 12.72 -4.10 2.18
C ASP A 84 12.68 -5.55 1.68
N SER A 85 13.26 -5.81 0.50
CA SER A 85 13.20 -7.15 -0.12
C SER A 85 14.10 -8.18 0.55
N GLN A 86 15.12 -7.75 1.30
CA GLN A 86 16.13 -8.63 1.90
C GLN A 86 15.80 -8.95 3.35
N THR A 87 15.37 -7.93 4.10
CA THR A 87 15.10 -8.01 5.54
C THR A 87 13.61 -8.17 5.86
N GLY A 88 12.72 -7.85 4.92
CA GLY A 88 11.28 -7.84 5.14
C GLY A 88 10.80 -6.67 6.00
N TYR A 89 11.65 -5.67 6.26
CA TYR A 89 11.28 -4.49 7.04
C TYR A 89 10.18 -3.69 6.33
N LEU A 90 9.10 -3.36 7.04
CA LEU A 90 7.99 -2.56 6.51
C LEU A 90 8.33 -1.07 6.58
N PHE A 91 8.43 -0.40 5.45
CA PHE A 91 8.65 1.05 5.41
C PHE A 91 7.33 1.81 5.41
N GLU A 92 6.34 1.35 4.66
CA GLU A 92 5.11 2.09 4.44
C GLU A 92 3.96 1.19 4.04
N PHE A 93 2.74 1.53 4.43
CA PHE A 93 1.55 0.83 4.00
C PHE A 93 0.34 1.73 3.80
N GLU A 94 -0.57 1.30 2.92
CA GLU A 94 -1.88 1.92 2.69
C GLU A 94 -3.00 0.87 2.83
N ILE A 95 -4.06 1.19 3.58
CA ILE A 95 -5.23 0.32 3.70
C ILE A 95 -6.17 0.56 2.51
N TYR A 96 -6.54 -0.51 1.81
CA TYR A 96 -7.45 -0.41 0.69
C TYR A 96 -8.87 -0.01 1.12
N THR A 97 -9.39 1.09 0.57
CA THR A 97 -10.70 1.64 0.93
C THR A 97 -11.83 1.39 -0.08
N GLY A 98 -11.59 0.53 -1.07
CA GLY A 98 -12.48 0.39 -2.23
C GLY A 98 -12.24 1.46 -3.29
N ASN A 99 -13.09 1.50 -4.32
CA ASN A 99 -12.98 2.46 -5.42
C ASN A 99 -13.19 3.92 -4.94
N LYS A 100 -12.24 4.80 -5.26
CA LYS A 100 -12.32 6.26 -5.11
C LYS A 100 -12.99 6.74 -6.40
N GLY A 101 -14.28 7.14 -6.35
CA GLY A 101 -15.16 7.22 -7.52
C GLY A 101 -14.64 7.95 -8.78
N ASN A 102 -15.21 7.54 -9.92
CA ASN A 102 -15.14 8.06 -11.30
C ASN A 102 -13.95 7.74 -12.20
N GLU A 103 -12.88 7.15 -11.71
CA GLU A 103 -11.88 6.55 -12.60
C GLU A 103 -12.09 5.03 -12.60
N ALA A 104 -12.17 4.45 -13.80
CA ALA A 104 -12.25 3.02 -13.94
C ALA A 104 -11.08 2.36 -13.18
N GLU A 105 -11.24 1.11 -12.73
CA GLU A 105 -10.19 0.31 -12.07
C GLU A 105 -8.86 0.24 -12.86
N THR A 106 -8.87 0.75 -14.10
CA THR A 106 -7.73 1.12 -14.92
C THR A 106 -6.84 2.17 -14.23
N GLY A 107 -5.94 1.71 -13.36
CA GLY A 107 -4.80 2.50 -12.88
C GLY A 107 -4.53 2.33 -11.39
N LEU A 108 -5.38 1.58 -10.67
CA LEU A 108 -5.23 1.40 -9.23
C LEU A 108 -3.86 0.84 -8.84
N GLY A 109 -3.40 -0.21 -9.53
CA GLY A 109 -2.09 -0.79 -9.27
C GLY A 109 -0.95 0.19 -9.52
N GLU A 110 -1.03 0.96 -10.59
CA GLU A 110 -0.06 2.00 -10.93
C GLU A 110 -0.05 3.13 -9.90
N SER A 111 -1.21 3.62 -9.45
CA SER A 111 -1.32 4.63 -8.39
C SER A 111 -0.66 4.14 -7.12
N VAL A 112 -0.95 2.91 -6.68
CA VAL A 112 -0.36 2.34 -5.47
C VAL A 112 1.16 2.27 -5.56
N VAL A 113 1.71 1.83 -6.70
CA VAL A 113 3.16 1.79 -6.89
C VAL A 113 3.76 3.20 -6.87
N LYS A 114 3.13 4.19 -7.52
CA LYS A 114 3.58 5.58 -7.48
C LYS A 114 3.58 6.14 -6.07
N ASP A 115 2.46 6.00 -5.37
CA ASP A 115 2.25 6.53 -4.03
C ASP A 115 3.27 5.93 -3.05
N LEU A 116 3.43 4.61 -3.05
CA LEU A 116 4.37 3.91 -2.16
C LEU A 116 5.84 4.10 -2.55
N SER A 117 6.14 4.47 -3.80
CA SER A 117 7.52 4.69 -4.25
C SER A 117 7.95 6.16 -4.18
N GLN A 118 7.04 7.09 -3.91
CA GLN A 118 7.30 8.54 -3.97
C GLN A 118 8.48 8.94 -3.07
N LYS A 119 8.57 8.39 -1.87
CA LYS A 119 9.67 8.67 -0.93
C LYS A 119 11.05 8.26 -1.47
N LEU A 120 11.13 7.17 -2.23
CA LEU A 120 12.39 6.73 -2.85
C LEU A 120 12.86 7.73 -3.91
N ILE A 121 11.91 8.34 -4.63
CA ILE A 121 12.15 9.37 -5.63
C ILE A 121 12.61 10.67 -4.95
N ASP A 122 11.94 11.07 -3.88
CA ASP A 122 12.25 12.28 -3.12
C ASP A 122 13.68 12.22 -2.51
N GLU A 123 14.08 11.05 -2.03
CA GLU A 123 15.42 10.78 -1.49
C GLU A 123 16.52 10.69 -2.57
N LYS A 124 16.15 10.71 -3.86
CA LYS A 124 17.07 10.64 -5.01
C LYS A 124 18.02 9.44 -4.95
N LEU A 125 17.53 8.31 -4.44
CA LEU A 125 18.33 7.09 -4.40
C LEU A 125 18.58 6.58 -5.83
N GLU A 126 19.84 6.27 -6.12
CA GLU A 126 20.24 5.70 -7.40
C GLU A 126 20.16 4.16 -7.35
N ASN A 127 19.89 3.54 -8.50
CA ASN A 127 19.87 2.09 -8.67
C ASN A 127 18.88 1.37 -7.74
N VAL A 128 17.72 1.97 -7.49
CA VAL A 128 16.68 1.32 -6.69
C VAL A 128 15.89 0.35 -7.55
N HIS A 129 15.81 -0.89 -7.08
CA HIS A 129 15.01 -1.96 -7.64
C HIS A 129 13.72 -2.08 -6.84
N VAL A 130 12.58 -1.86 -7.49
CA VAL A 130 11.26 -2.09 -6.88
C VAL A 130 10.61 -3.29 -7.53
N THR A 131 10.31 -4.29 -6.73
CA THR A 131 9.70 -5.56 -7.16
C THR A 131 8.22 -5.58 -6.79
N PHE A 132 7.36 -6.02 -7.69
CA PHE A 132 5.93 -6.16 -7.43
C PHE A 132 5.30 -7.16 -8.41
N ASP A 133 4.09 -7.59 -8.12
CA ASP A 133 3.38 -8.57 -8.93
C ASP A 133 2.75 -7.99 -10.21
N ASN A 134 2.16 -8.85 -11.04
CA ASN A 134 1.51 -8.43 -12.28
C ASN A 134 0.22 -7.62 -12.05
N PHE A 135 -0.40 -7.69 -10.87
CA PHE A 135 -1.59 -6.91 -10.57
C PHE A 135 -1.28 -5.41 -10.62
N PHE A 136 -0.05 -5.00 -10.26
CA PHE A 136 0.37 -3.60 -10.31
C PHE A 136 0.80 -3.11 -11.70
N LEU A 137 0.92 -4.00 -12.70
CA LEU A 137 1.40 -3.65 -14.04
C LEU A 137 0.26 -3.35 -15.01
N GLN A 138 0.14 -2.09 -15.41
CA GLN A 138 -0.54 -1.72 -16.66
C GLN A 138 0.46 -1.44 -17.77
N ARG A 139 0.08 -1.81 -19.00
CA ARG A 139 0.96 -1.80 -20.19
C ARG A 139 1.55 -0.41 -20.52
N SER A 140 0.91 0.66 -20.05
CA SER A 140 1.33 2.07 -20.21
C SER A 140 2.40 2.53 -19.21
N PHE A 141 2.52 1.89 -18.04
CA PHE A 141 3.33 2.38 -16.91
C PHE A 141 4.84 2.29 -17.14
N CYS A 142 5.31 1.26 -17.86
CA CYS A 142 6.75 1.01 -18.04
C CYS A 142 7.51 2.12 -18.79
N LYS A 143 6.82 3.03 -19.48
CA LYS A 143 7.46 4.08 -20.30
C LYS A 143 7.94 5.31 -19.52
N ASN A 144 7.38 5.58 -18.34
CA ASN A 144 7.62 6.84 -17.61
C ASN A 144 8.59 6.72 -16.42
N TYR A 145 8.98 5.52 -16.01
CA TYR A 145 9.77 5.29 -14.78
C TYR A 145 11.10 4.55 -15.02
N MET A 146 11.83 4.94 -16.07
CA MET A 146 13.14 4.36 -16.50
C MET A 146 14.29 4.44 -15.47
N LYS A 147 14.08 4.96 -14.25
CA LYS A 147 15.10 4.95 -13.17
C LYS A 147 14.86 3.89 -12.10
N ILE A 148 13.72 3.19 -12.14
CA ILE A 148 13.39 2.10 -11.23
C ILE A 148 13.40 0.81 -12.04
N ILE A 149 14.31 -0.09 -11.69
CA ILE A 149 14.40 -1.39 -12.37
C ILE A 149 13.32 -2.30 -11.79
N PHE A 150 12.33 -2.63 -12.63
CA PHE A 150 11.22 -3.49 -12.27
C PHE A 150 11.58 -4.97 -12.47
N ILE A 151 11.54 -5.75 -11.39
CA ILE A 151 11.76 -7.20 -11.47
C ILE A 151 10.41 -7.91 -11.38
N ARG A 152 10.02 -8.59 -12.46
CA ARG A 152 8.77 -9.36 -12.57
C ARG A 152 8.93 -10.75 -11.97
N ARG A 153 7.86 -11.26 -11.34
CA ARG A 153 7.68 -12.70 -11.09
C ARG A 153 6.79 -13.28 -12.18
N VAL A 154 7.38 -13.85 -13.23
CA VAL A 154 6.66 -14.72 -14.17
C VAL A 154 6.54 -16.11 -13.54
N GLN A 155 5.38 -16.75 -13.64
CA GLN A 155 5.13 -18.09 -13.08
C GLN A 155 5.93 -19.22 -13.78
N SER A 156 6.87 -18.86 -14.66
CA SER A 156 8.04 -19.65 -15.02
C SER A 156 9.27 -18.74 -15.01
N GLU A 157 10.32 -19.16 -14.32
CA GLU A 157 11.58 -18.51 -13.98
C GLU A 157 12.25 -17.64 -15.06
N ARG A 158 11.78 -16.41 -15.31
CA ARG A 158 12.56 -15.40 -16.05
C ARG A 158 12.39 -14.00 -15.46
N ILE A 159 13.48 -13.48 -14.90
CA ILE A 159 13.71 -12.08 -14.58
C ILE A 159 13.81 -11.33 -15.92
N VAL A 160 12.94 -10.35 -16.15
CA VAL A 160 13.04 -9.45 -17.31
C VAL A 160 13.52 -8.11 -16.78
N LEU A 161 14.76 -7.75 -17.09
CA LEU A 161 15.31 -6.41 -16.91
C LEU A 161 14.71 -5.52 -18.00
N ILE A 162 14.01 -4.46 -17.63
CA ILE A 162 13.58 -3.42 -18.56
C ILE A 162 14.55 -2.26 -18.37
N TYR A 163 15.35 -2.00 -19.41
CA TYR A 163 16.27 -0.85 -19.50
C TYR A 163 15.52 0.40 -19.95
#